data_AF-A0A524MR19-F1
#
_entry.id   AF-A0A524MR19-F1
#
_cell.length_a   1.000
_cell.length_b   1.000
_cell.length_c   1.000
_cell.angle_alpha   90.00
_cell.angle_beta   90.00
_cell.angle_gamma   90.00
#
_symmetry.space_group_name_H-M   'P 1'
#
loop_
_entity.id
_entity.type
_entity.pdbx_description
1 polymer ?
#
loop_
_entity_poly.entity_id
_entity_poly.type
_entity_poly.pdbx_seq_one_letter_code
_entity_poly.pdbx_strand_id
1 'polypeptide(L)'
;MSVARRKAFRLGELDVAPGRSGTGELPIARLVTGTRISLPVQVFHGRTEGRTVWLSAAVHGDEINGVEIIRRVTSGLDARTMSGTVITVPIVNVHGFLNGDRYLPDRR
;
A
#
# COMPACT_ATOMS: atom_id res chain seq x y z
N MET A 1 -18.89 -24.12 -15.90
CA MET A 1 -17.64 -24.36 -15.15
C MET A 1 -17.63 -23.47 -13.92
N SER A 2 -17.65 -24.07 -12.72
CA SER A 2 -17.57 -23.33 -11.45
C SER A 2 -16.16 -22.72 -11.34
N VAL A 3 -16.03 -21.41 -11.54
CA VAL A 3 -14.77 -20.70 -11.28
C VAL A 3 -14.48 -20.86 -9.78
N ALA A 4 -13.38 -21.53 -9.43
CA ALA A 4 -12.95 -21.66 -8.05
C ALA A 4 -12.90 -20.28 -7.40
N ARG A 5 -13.58 -20.11 -6.26
CA ARG A 5 -13.69 -18.82 -5.57
C ARG A 5 -12.29 -18.45 -5.06
N ARG A 6 -11.69 -17.39 -5.63
CA ARG A 6 -10.39 -16.85 -5.22
C ARG A 6 -10.35 -16.66 -3.70
N LYS A 7 -9.24 -17.02 -3.05
CA LYS A 7 -9.07 -16.79 -1.61
C LYS A 7 -8.80 -15.32 -1.35
N ALA A 8 -9.11 -14.85 -0.16
CA ALA A 8 -8.80 -13.49 0.24
C ALA A 8 -7.29 -13.24 0.31
N PHE A 9 -6.86 -12.02 0.02
CA PHE A 9 -5.46 -11.60 0.05
C PHE A 9 -5.10 -11.06 1.43
N ARG A 10 -4.04 -11.60 2.03
CA ARG A 10 -3.55 -11.21 3.35
C ARG A 10 -2.26 -10.43 3.26
N LEU A 11 -2.19 -9.31 3.98
CA LEU A 11 -0.99 -8.48 4.16
C LEU A 11 -0.93 -8.00 5.62
N GLY A 12 -0.07 -8.63 6.42
CA GLY A 12 -0.11 -8.44 7.88
C GLY A 12 -1.46 -8.87 8.44
N GLU A 13 -2.08 -7.97 9.22
CA GLU A 13 -3.43 -8.17 9.79
C GLU A 13 -4.56 -7.79 8.81
N LEU A 14 -4.24 -7.23 7.64
CA LEU A 14 -5.23 -6.87 6.63
C LEU A 14 -5.60 -8.09 5.79
N ASP A 15 -6.90 -8.43 5.76
CA ASP A 15 -7.48 -9.49 4.94
C ASP A 15 -8.50 -8.88 3.95
N VAL A 16 -8.26 -9.01 2.64
CA VAL A 16 -9.07 -8.38 1.58
C VAL A 16 -9.71 -9.44 0.70
N ALA A 17 -11.03 -9.53 0.78
CA ALA A 17 -11.82 -10.47 -0.03
C ALA A 17 -11.72 -10.17 -1.55
N PRO A 18 -11.90 -11.17 -2.43
CA PRO A 18 -11.88 -10.94 -3.88
C PRO A 18 -12.97 -9.95 -4.31
N GLY A 19 -12.61 -9.04 -5.22
CA GLY A 19 -13.51 -7.99 -5.68
C GLY A 19 -13.61 -6.80 -4.73
N ARG A 20 -12.73 -6.71 -3.72
CA ARG A 20 -12.73 -5.64 -2.72
C ARG A 20 -11.39 -4.94 -2.66
N SER A 21 -11.43 -3.73 -2.12
CA SER A 21 -10.25 -3.02 -1.64
C SER A 21 -10.30 -2.87 -0.13
N GLY A 22 -9.14 -2.73 0.48
CA GLY A 22 -8.97 -2.53 1.91
C GLY A 22 -7.79 -1.62 2.19
N THR A 23 -7.85 -0.90 3.29
CA THR A 23 -6.73 -0.08 3.79
C THR A 23 -6.34 -0.62 5.15
N GLY A 24 -5.04 -0.64 5.44
CA GLY A 24 -4.53 -1.09 6.71
C GLY A 24 -3.15 -0.50 6.97
N GLU A 25 -2.50 -1.05 7.98
CA GLU A 25 -1.17 -0.65 8.37
C GLU A 25 -0.26 -1.86 8.46
N LEU A 26 0.97 -1.72 7.93
CA LEU A 26 2.01 -2.72 8.06
C LEU A 26 3.03 -2.24 9.10
N PRO A 27 3.15 -2.90 10.27
CA PRO A 27 4.17 -2.55 11.26
C PRO A 27 5.56 -2.79 10.69
N ILE A 28 6.44 -1.77 10.71
CA ILE A 28 7.80 -1.87 10.14
C ILE A 28 8.91 -1.64 11.15
N ALA A 29 8.65 -0.90 12.23
CA ALA A 29 9.66 -0.63 13.24
C ALA A 29 9.03 -0.33 14.60
N ARG A 30 9.86 -0.44 15.64
CA ARG A 30 9.58 0.08 16.97
C ARG A 30 10.71 1.02 17.35
N LEU A 31 10.37 2.26 17.71
CA LEU A 31 11.33 3.24 18.21
C LEU A 31 11.80 2.87 19.61
N VAL A 32 12.94 3.44 20.03
CA VAL A 32 13.48 3.29 21.40
C VAL A 32 12.53 3.78 22.49
N THR A 33 11.60 4.66 22.14
CA THR A 33 10.51 5.13 23.00
C THR A 33 9.39 4.10 23.19
N GLY A 34 9.47 2.95 22.50
CA GLY A 34 8.43 1.93 22.47
C GLY A 34 7.33 2.17 21.42
N THR A 35 7.29 3.35 20.79
CA THR A 35 6.32 3.72 19.74
C THR A 35 6.47 2.82 18.52
N ARG A 36 5.35 2.30 18.00
CA ARG A 36 5.33 1.53 16.75
C ARG A 36 5.23 2.46 15.55
N ILE A 37 6.05 2.21 14.54
CA ILE A 37 5.95 2.85 13.23
C ILE A 37 5.32 1.84 12.28
N SER A 38 4.27 2.26 11.60
CA SER A 38 3.59 1.49 10.58
C SER A 38 3.59 2.23 9.25
N LEU A 39 3.57 1.46 8.16
CA LEU A 39 3.32 1.98 6.81
C LEU A 39 1.82 1.92 6.50
N PRO A 40 1.20 3.01 6.05
CA PRO A 40 -0.15 2.96 5.52
C PRO A 40 -0.14 2.21 4.18
N VAL A 41 -0.97 1.17 4.08
CA VAL A 41 -1.07 0.34 2.87
C VAL A 41 -2.51 0.29 2.38
N GLN A 42 -2.69 0.32 1.06
CA GLN A 42 -3.98 0.05 0.42
C GLN A 42 -3.84 -1.15 -0.51
N VAL A 43 -4.80 -2.05 -0.47
CA VAL A 43 -4.82 -3.26 -1.29
C VAL A 43 -6.09 -3.25 -2.13
N PHE A 44 -5.94 -3.49 -3.43
CA PHE A 44 -7.02 -3.73 -4.39
C PHE A 44 -6.90 -5.17 -4.86
N HIS A 45 -7.86 -6.02 -4.48
CA HIS A 45 -7.81 -7.44 -4.76
C HIS A 45 -8.89 -7.84 -5.77
N GLY A 46 -8.47 -8.15 -6.99
CA GLY A 46 -9.32 -8.55 -8.11
C GLY A 46 -10.19 -9.77 -7.83
N ARG A 47 -11.31 -9.94 -8.55
CA ARG A 47 -12.11 -11.18 -8.49
C ARG A 47 -11.43 -12.37 -9.14
N THR A 48 -10.61 -12.10 -10.14
CA THR A 48 -9.93 -13.10 -10.97
C THR A 48 -8.45 -13.16 -10.62
N GLU A 49 -7.87 -14.36 -10.71
CA GLU A 49 -6.43 -14.56 -10.52
C GLU A 49 -5.61 -13.74 -11.54
N GLY A 50 -4.42 -13.31 -11.10
CA GLY A 50 -3.52 -12.48 -11.89
C GLY A 50 -2.28 -12.10 -11.09
N ARG A 51 -1.43 -11.25 -11.66
CA ARG A 51 -0.19 -10.78 -11.03
C ARG A 51 -0.48 -9.95 -9.77
N THR A 52 0.41 -10.00 -8.79
CA THR A 52 0.44 -9.05 -7.67
C THR A 52 1.47 -7.98 -7.97
N VAL A 53 1.10 -6.71 -7.86
CA VAL A 53 1.98 -5.54 -8.09
C VAL A 53 2.03 -4.70 -6.83
N TRP A 54 3.23 -4.24 -6.48
CA TRP A 54 3.49 -3.31 -5.38
C TRP A 54 3.90 -1.95 -5.94
N LEU A 55 3.21 -0.89 -5.53
CA LEU A 55 3.49 0.48 -5.91
C LEU A 55 3.85 1.29 -4.67
N SER A 56 5.02 1.92 -4.63
CA SER A 56 5.44 2.77 -3.52
C SER A 56 6.10 4.06 -3.99
N ALA A 57 5.94 5.12 -3.20
CA ALA A 57 6.54 6.42 -3.46
C ALA A 57 6.91 7.14 -2.15
N ALA A 58 7.46 8.35 -2.28
CA ALA A 58 7.95 9.19 -1.18
C ALA A 58 8.80 8.38 -0.17
N VAL A 59 9.83 7.70 -0.71
CA VAL A 59 10.93 7.15 0.09
C VAL A 59 11.74 8.31 0.67
N HIS A 60 11.96 9.34 -0.14
CA HIS A 60 12.32 10.67 0.32
C HIS A 60 11.06 11.51 0.48
N GLY A 61 10.98 12.32 1.54
CA GLY A 61 9.76 13.05 1.91
C GLY A 61 9.37 14.18 0.95
N ASP A 62 10.30 14.66 0.14
CA ASP A 62 10.15 15.76 -0.81
C ASP A 62 9.78 15.29 -2.24
N GLU A 63 9.74 13.99 -2.50
CA GLU A 63 9.46 13.41 -3.82
C GLU A 63 7.95 13.17 -4.07
N ILE A 64 7.19 14.25 -4.20
CA ILE A 64 5.72 14.21 -4.28
C ILE A 64 5.12 13.61 -5.56
N ASN A 65 5.88 13.59 -6.66
CA ASN A 65 5.38 13.16 -7.97
C ASN A 65 4.88 11.70 -7.95
N GLY A 66 5.63 10.81 -7.29
CA GLY A 66 5.23 9.41 -7.17
C GLY A 66 3.95 9.23 -6.36
N VAL A 67 3.72 10.07 -5.35
CA VAL A 67 2.50 10.07 -4.54
C VAL A 67 1.27 10.37 -5.41
N GLU A 68 1.35 11.41 -6.23
CA GLU A 68 0.26 11.81 -7.13
C GLU A 68 0.02 10.77 -8.24
N ILE A 69 1.08 10.16 -8.78
CA ILE A 69 0.95 9.07 -9.76
C ILE A 69 0.19 7.90 -9.13
N ILE A 70 0.57 7.45 -7.93
CA ILE A 70 -0.13 6.36 -7.24
C ILE A 70 -1.58 6.74 -6.94
N ARG A 71 -1.86 7.98 -6.53
CA ARG A 71 -3.24 8.47 -6.31
C ARG A 71 -4.07 8.38 -7.58
N ARG A 72 -3.55 8.81 -8.73
CA ARG A 72 -4.25 8.71 -10.03
C ARG A 72 -4.48 7.26 -10.45
N VAL A 73 -3.46 6.41 -10.33
CA VAL A 73 -3.56 4.98 -10.65
C VAL A 73 -4.65 4.34 -9.81
N THR A 74 -4.62 4.52 -8.48
CA THR A 74 -5.60 3.93 -7.56
C THR A 74 -7.01 4.46 -7.76
N SER A 75 -7.17 5.74 -8.14
CA SER A 75 -8.50 6.31 -8.45
C SER A 75 -9.18 5.65 -9.65
N GLY A 76 -8.42 5.03 -10.55
CA GLY A 76 -8.93 4.30 -11.71
C GLY A 76 -9.09 2.79 -11.49
N LEU A 77 -8.69 2.25 -10.33
CA LEU A 77 -8.78 0.82 -10.06
C LEU A 77 -10.18 0.45 -9.55
N ASP A 78 -10.79 -0.56 -10.17
CA ASP A 78 -11.97 -1.24 -9.63
C ASP A 78 -11.64 -2.71 -9.35
N ALA A 79 -11.59 -3.07 -8.06
CA ALA A 79 -11.32 -4.42 -7.62
C ALA A 79 -12.32 -5.45 -8.19
N ARG A 80 -13.53 -5.03 -8.55
CA ARG A 80 -14.58 -5.92 -9.09
C ARG A 80 -14.31 -6.35 -10.53
N THR A 81 -13.51 -5.59 -11.28
CA THR A 81 -13.28 -5.83 -12.72
C THR A 81 -11.84 -6.23 -13.03
N MET A 82 -10.88 -5.92 -12.15
CA MET A 82 -9.47 -6.25 -12.38
C MET A 82 -9.12 -7.73 -12.08
N SER A 83 -8.01 -8.17 -12.68
CA SER A 83 -7.37 -9.47 -12.41
C SER A 83 -6.05 -9.27 -11.65
N GLY A 84 -5.82 -10.05 -10.61
CA GLY A 84 -4.63 -9.92 -9.75
C GLY A 84 -4.84 -9.04 -8.53
N THR A 85 -3.75 -8.49 -8.00
CA THR A 85 -3.76 -7.69 -6.76
C THR A 85 -2.84 -6.48 -6.94
N VAL A 86 -3.27 -5.29 -6.53
CA VAL A 86 -2.40 -4.11 -6.44
C VAL A 86 -2.29 -3.71 -4.98
N ILE A 87 -1.06 -3.56 -4.49
CA ILE A 87 -0.74 -3.05 -3.17
C ILE A 87 -0.09 -1.70 -3.36
N THR A 88 -0.52 -0.68 -2.62
CA THR A 88 0.03 0.66 -2.70
C THR A 88 0.49 1.16 -1.34
N VAL A 89 1.64 1.82 -1.33
CA VAL A 89 2.23 2.54 -0.20
C VAL A 89 2.67 3.91 -0.71
N PRO A 90 1.74 4.86 -0.85
CA PRO A 90 2.03 6.14 -1.50
C PRO A 90 3.11 6.93 -0.78
N ILE A 91 3.22 6.79 0.54
CA ILE A 91 4.20 7.48 1.38
C ILE A 91 4.91 6.43 2.24
N VAL A 92 6.16 6.14 1.88
CA VAL A 92 7.01 5.21 2.65
C VAL A 92 7.62 5.92 3.86
N ASN A 93 8.16 7.13 3.67
CA ASN A 93 8.72 7.93 4.76
C ASN A 93 7.72 8.97 5.25
N VAL A 94 6.75 8.53 6.06
CA VAL A 94 5.70 9.41 6.62
C VAL A 94 6.30 10.58 7.40
N HIS A 95 7.39 10.34 8.15
CA HIS A 95 8.06 11.39 8.94
C HIS A 95 8.73 12.45 8.04
N GLY A 96 9.51 12.04 7.04
CA GLY A 96 10.13 12.95 6.10
C GLY A 96 9.09 13.73 5.30
N PHE A 97 8.02 13.06 4.85
CA PHE A 97 6.94 13.70 4.09
C PHE A 97 6.22 14.80 4.86
N LEU A 98 5.88 14.58 6.14
CA LEU A 98 5.22 15.59 6.97
C LEU A 98 6.11 16.81 7.24
N ASN A 99 7.43 16.62 7.31
CA ASN A 99 8.39 17.70 7.58
C ASN A 99 8.95 18.34 6.30
N GLY A 100 8.59 17.83 5.11
CA GLY A 100 9.21 18.25 3.84
C GLY A 100 10.69 17.91 3.74
N ASP A 101 11.16 16.96 4.54
CA ASP A 101 12.57 16.57 4.64
C ASP A 101 12.86 15.37 3.74
N ARG A 102 14.00 15.46 3.06
CA ARG A 102 14.50 14.40 2.18
C ARG A 102 14.73 13.07 2.92
N TYR A 103 15.17 13.15 4.16
CA TYR A 103 15.68 11.99 4.91
C TYR A 103 14.73 11.50 5.98
N LEU A 104 14.93 10.25 6.39
CA LEU A 104 14.41 9.76 7.66
C LEU A 104 15.07 10.53 8.83
N PRO A 105 14.48 10.54 10.04
CA PRO A 105 15.07 11.24 11.19
C PRO A 105 16.49 10.74 11.58
N ASP A 106 16.92 9.59 11.07
CA ASP A 106 18.29 9.05 11.19
C ASP A 106 19.23 9.46 10.04
N ARG A 107 18.81 10.36 9.13
CA ARG A 107 19.56 10.88 7.98
C ARG A 107 19.94 9.83 6.91
N ARG A 108 19.18 8.75 6.81
CA ARG A 108 19.27 7.78 5.71
C ARG A 108 18.26 8.07 4.61
#